data_AF-A0A2U3EBG7-F1
#
_entry.id   AF-A0A2U3EBG7-F1
#
_cell.length_a   1.000
_cell.length_b   1.000
_cell.length_c   1.000
_cell.angle_alpha   90.00
_cell.angle_beta   90.00
_cell.angle_gamma   90.00
#
_symmetry.space_group_name_H-M   'P 1'
#
loop_
_entity.id
_entity.type
_entity.pdbx_description
1 polymer ?
#
loop_
_entity_poly.entity_id
_entity_poly.type
_entity_poly.pdbx_seq_one_letter_code
_entity_poly.pdbx_strand_id
1 'polypeptide(L)'
;MTAAAAAFDPAAPDETAIRLYYNTSTAQLALALKAATDAADSDYGFAASDIDLEGYIVHGSELAVTNLRGVSVVLAMTVPNVPGGKATDNSISIVSPVYMSLKTTDITNTKVGASSSANAAWVYFLSGTESNVSLKELHLVTGNTTTYPMDSPVASNSSLGAWYDEGQDERFVVYQTSDSNRLTEFNAIQRSTAAIMATNDARAKTSVAAVPFQGNVYLYYADSSDNLRRVTRANGQWGTSQWSATARQLATVKSP
;
A
#
# COMPACT_ATOMS: atom_id res chain seq x y z
N MET A 1 1.44 -3.64 -15.37
CA MET A 1 1.38 -4.18 -13.99
C MET A 1 0.15 -3.61 -13.33
N THR A 2 -0.68 -4.47 -12.76
CA THR A 2 -1.86 -4.11 -12.00
C THR A 2 -1.46 -3.99 -10.53
N ALA A 3 -1.59 -2.80 -9.96
CA ALA A 3 -1.58 -2.59 -8.53
C ALA A 3 -2.97 -2.82 -7.96
N ALA A 4 -3.01 -3.28 -6.71
CA ALA A 4 -4.25 -3.55 -6.01
C ALA A 4 -4.13 -3.12 -4.55
N ALA A 5 -5.26 -2.69 -3.99
CA ALA A 5 -5.45 -2.45 -2.57
C ALA A 5 -6.82 -2.99 -2.17
N ALA A 6 -6.92 -3.65 -1.02
CA ALA A 6 -8.17 -4.23 -0.56
C ALA A 6 -8.56 -3.65 0.80
N ALA A 7 -9.85 -3.36 0.97
CA ALA A 7 -10.43 -3.01 2.25
C ALA A 7 -11.53 -4.01 2.60
N PHE A 8 -11.59 -4.40 3.87
CA PHE A 8 -12.66 -5.23 4.40
C PHE A 8 -13.67 -4.34 5.15
N ASP A 9 -14.95 -4.47 4.80
CA ASP A 9 -16.05 -3.82 5.50
C ASP A 9 -16.96 -4.90 6.12
N PRO A 10 -16.87 -5.14 7.45
CA PRO A 10 -17.67 -6.15 8.11
C PRO A 10 -19.16 -5.80 8.19
N ALA A 11 -19.55 -4.55 7.88
CA ALA A 11 -20.95 -4.13 7.87
C ALA A 11 -21.60 -4.31 6.49
N ALA A 12 -20.82 -4.57 5.44
CA ALA A 12 -21.34 -4.89 4.13
C ALA A 12 -21.86 -6.34 4.08
N PRO A 13 -22.80 -6.67 3.18
CA PRO A 13 -23.22 -8.04 2.95
C PRO A 13 -22.02 -8.95 2.65
N ASP A 14 -22.04 -10.20 3.14
CA ASP A 14 -20.92 -11.16 3.01
C ASP A 14 -20.41 -11.32 1.57
N GLU A 15 -21.30 -11.19 0.58
CA GLU A 15 -21.01 -11.25 -0.86
C GLU A 15 -20.28 -10.01 -1.44
N THR A 16 -20.14 -8.93 -0.65
CA THR A 16 -19.49 -7.66 -1.05
C THR A 16 -18.57 -7.08 0.03
N ALA A 17 -18.26 -7.85 1.07
CA ALA A 17 -17.51 -7.40 2.23
C ALA A 17 -16.06 -7.03 1.94
N ILE A 18 -15.49 -7.46 0.81
CA ILE A 18 -14.17 -7.04 0.35
C ILE A 18 -14.32 -6.06 -0.82
N ARG A 19 -13.78 -4.85 -0.65
CA ARG A 19 -13.63 -3.84 -1.70
C ARG A 19 -12.22 -3.94 -2.27
N LEU A 20 -12.10 -4.49 -3.47
CA LEU A 20 -10.83 -4.62 -4.19
C LEU A 20 -10.67 -3.47 -5.18
N TYR A 21 -9.78 -2.55 -4.85
CA TYR A 21 -9.36 -1.46 -5.73
C TYR A 21 -8.18 -1.91 -6.57
N TYR A 22 -8.19 -1.59 -7.86
CA TYR A 22 -7.09 -1.90 -8.77
C TYR A 22 -6.97 -0.85 -9.88
N ASN A 23 -5.81 -0.77 -10.54
CA ASN A 23 -5.68 0.08 -11.72
C ASN A 23 -5.90 -0.72 -13.02
N THR A 24 -6.54 -0.09 -14.00
CA THR A 24 -6.75 -0.64 -15.33
C THR A 24 -5.49 -0.51 -16.20
N SER A 25 -5.51 -1.14 -17.38
CA SER A 25 -4.50 -0.93 -18.44
C SER A 25 -4.39 0.54 -18.87
N THR A 26 -5.48 1.30 -18.78
CA THR A 26 -5.60 2.73 -19.11
C THR A 26 -5.27 3.65 -17.94
N ALA A 27 -4.62 3.14 -16.88
CA ALA A 27 -4.19 3.91 -15.72
C ALA A 27 -5.32 4.57 -14.91
N GLN A 28 -6.52 3.99 -14.93
CA GLN A 28 -7.68 4.45 -14.16
C GLN A 28 -7.91 3.55 -12.95
N LEU A 29 -8.56 4.09 -11.91
CA LEU A 29 -9.00 3.29 -10.78
C LEU A 29 -10.24 2.49 -11.16
N ALA A 30 -10.26 1.24 -10.73
CA ALA A 30 -11.42 0.36 -10.74
C ALA A 30 -11.66 -0.22 -9.34
N LEU A 31 -12.88 -0.69 -9.12
CA LEU A 31 -13.35 -1.32 -7.88
C LEU A 31 -14.11 -2.60 -8.23
N ALA A 32 -13.74 -3.71 -7.62
CA ALA A 32 -14.55 -4.93 -7.61
C ALA A 32 -15.05 -5.21 -6.19
N LEU A 33 -16.29 -5.71 -6.08
CA LEU A 33 -16.89 -6.13 -4.82
C LEU A 33 -16.82 -7.65 -4.72
N LYS A 34 -16.21 -8.11 -3.63
CA LYS A 34 -15.75 -9.49 -3.46
C LYS A 34 -16.31 -10.08 -2.17
N ALA A 35 -16.56 -11.38 -2.20
CA ALA A 35 -17.08 -12.09 -1.04
C ALA A 35 -15.96 -12.26 0.02
N ALA A 36 -16.32 -12.19 1.30
CA ALA A 36 -15.40 -12.54 2.39
C ALA A 36 -15.50 -14.02 2.82
N THR A 37 -16.31 -14.80 2.11
CA THR A 37 -16.58 -16.21 2.37
C THR A 37 -16.20 -17.06 1.14
N ASP A 38 -16.39 -18.37 1.23
CA ASP A 38 -16.23 -19.28 0.07
C ASP A 38 -17.35 -19.14 -0.98
N ALA A 39 -18.27 -18.17 -0.80
CA ALA A 39 -19.23 -17.83 -1.84
C ALA A 39 -18.51 -17.38 -3.12
N ALA A 40 -19.15 -17.62 -4.26
CA ALA A 40 -18.62 -17.12 -5.52
C ALA A 40 -18.52 -15.59 -5.47
N ASP A 41 -17.41 -15.06 -5.96
CA ASP A 41 -17.25 -13.63 -6.15
C ASP A 41 -18.37 -13.09 -7.03
N SER A 42 -18.89 -11.93 -6.67
CA SER A 42 -19.75 -11.17 -7.56
C SER A 42 -18.93 -10.61 -8.74
N ASP A 43 -19.54 -10.55 -9.92
CA ASP A 43 -18.99 -9.81 -11.07
C ASP A 43 -19.25 -8.28 -10.94
N TYR A 44 -19.83 -7.84 -9.81
CA TYR A 44 -20.15 -6.43 -9.61
C TYR A 44 -18.90 -5.62 -9.33
N GLY A 45 -18.72 -4.57 -10.13
CA GLY A 45 -17.64 -3.63 -10.00
C GLY A 45 -17.88 -2.36 -10.82
N PHE A 46 -16.95 -1.44 -10.67
CA PHE A 46 -16.90 -0.17 -11.38
C PHE A 46 -15.52 -0.07 -12.02
N ALA A 47 -15.47 -0.04 -13.33
CA ALA A 47 -14.26 0.21 -14.09
C ALA A 47 -14.61 1.14 -15.24
N ALA A 48 -13.70 2.04 -15.55
CA ALA A 48 -13.79 2.79 -16.79
C ALA A 48 -13.52 1.86 -17.98
N SER A 49 -14.19 2.15 -19.08
CA SER A 49 -14.05 1.47 -20.35
C SER A 49 -12.92 2.04 -21.20
N ASP A 50 -12.56 1.35 -22.27
CA ASP A 50 -11.49 1.80 -23.18
C ASP A 50 -11.84 3.08 -23.97
N ILE A 51 -13.10 3.51 -23.95
CA ILE A 51 -13.56 4.76 -24.59
C ILE A 51 -13.66 5.93 -23.61
N ASP A 52 -13.50 5.68 -22.31
CA ASP A 52 -13.50 6.73 -21.30
C ASP A 52 -12.16 7.50 -21.31
N LEU A 53 -12.12 8.63 -20.61
CA LEU A 53 -10.92 9.48 -20.53
C LEU A 53 -9.72 8.69 -20.00
N GLU A 54 -8.55 8.87 -20.60
CA GLU A 54 -7.31 8.26 -20.11
C GLU A 54 -7.06 8.61 -18.64
N GLY A 55 -6.57 7.64 -17.88
CA GLY A 55 -6.31 7.80 -16.46
C GLY A 55 -5.05 8.61 -16.17
N TYR A 56 -4.81 8.82 -14.87
CA TYR A 56 -3.73 9.66 -14.37
C TYR A 56 -2.82 8.92 -13.36
N ILE A 57 -3.06 7.63 -13.10
CA ILE A 57 -2.23 6.83 -12.19
C ILE A 57 -0.91 6.47 -12.87
N VAL A 58 0.22 6.71 -12.20
CA VAL A 58 1.54 6.43 -12.77
C VAL A 58 1.71 4.93 -13.00
N HIS A 59 2.27 4.54 -14.15
CA HIS A 59 2.63 3.14 -14.39
C HIS A 59 3.63 2.64 -13.35
N GLY A 60 3.31 1.52 -12.69
CA GLY A 60 4.12 0.98 -11.59
C GLY A 60 3.78 1.57 -10.21
N SER A 61 2.82 2.51 -10.14
CA SER A 61 2.25 2.97 -8.88
C SER A 61 1.72 1.79 -8.09
N GLU A 62 1.96 1.75 -6.78
CA GLU A 62 1.14 0.95 -5.87
C GLU A 62 -0.14 1.70 -5.52
N LEU A 63 -1.13 0.96 -5.01
CA LEU A 63 -2.33 1.53 -4.41
C LEU A 63 -2.28 1.30 -2.91
N ALA A 64 -2.73 2.28 -2.14
CA ALA A 64 -3.00 2.12 -0.73
C ALA A 64 -4.46 2.47 -0.46
N VAL A 65 -5.07 1.79 0.51
CA VAL A 65 -6.41 2.11 0.99
C VAL A 65 -6.36 2.30 2.49
N THR A 66 -7.07 3.32 2.97
CA THR A 66 -7.19 3.63 4.38
C THR A 66 -8.62 4.07 4.69
N ASN A 67 -8.97 4.18 5.97
CA ASN A 67 -10.28 4.69 6.38
C ASN A 67 -10.10 6.02 7.11
N LEU A 68 -10.81 7.05 6.66
CA LEU A 68 -10.86 8.33 7.36
C LEU A 68 -12.31 8.64 7.71
N ARG A 69 -12.65 8.52 9.01
CA ARG A 69 -13.99 8.83 9.54
C ARG A 69 -15.11 8.05 8.84
N GLY A 70 -14.89 6.77 8.59
CA GLY A 70 -15.85 5.88 7.93
C GLY A 70 -15.78 5.88 6.40
N VAL A 71 -14.98 6.77 5.79
CA VAL A 71 -14.84 6.83 4.33
C VAL A 71 -13.57 6.12 3.90
N SER A 72 -13.69 5.16 2.98
CA SER A 72 -12.52 4.57 2.31
C SER A 72 -11.84 5.62 1.44
N VAL A 73 -10.56 5.86 1.70
CA VAL A 73 -9.70 6.75 0.91
C VAL A 73 -8.69 5.89 0.18
N VAL A 74 -8.68 5.98 -1.15
CA VAL A 74 -7.73 5.27 -2.01
C VAL A 74 -6.67 6.24 -2.49
N LEU A 75 -5.42 5.84 -2.36
CA LEU A 75 -4.25 6.64 -2.64
C LEU A 75 -3.42 5.99 -3.74
N ALA A 76 -2.86 6.81 -4.62
CA ALA A 76 -1.94 6.38 -5.66
C ALA A 76 -0.90 7.46 -5.96
N MET A 77 0.17 7.06 -6.65
CA MET A 77 1.03 7.99 -7.36
C MET A 77 0.38 8.33 -8.70
N THR A 78 0.35 9.61 -9.02
CA THR A 78 -0.38 10.16 -10.16
C THR A 78 0.47 11.17 -10.91
N VAL A 79 0.20 11.30 -12.21
CA VAL A 79 0.87 12.30 -13.05
C VAL A 79 0.22 13.65 -12.79
N PRO A 80 0.93 14.65 -12.24
CA PRO A 80 0.37 15.98 -12.05
C PRO A 80 0.03 16.63 -13.40
N ASN A 81 -1.09 17.36 -13.43
CA ASN A 81 -1.41 18.21 -14.56
C ASN A 81 -0.51 19.46 -14.55
N VAL A 82 0.34 19.60 -15.55
CA VAL A 82 1.24 20.76 -15.73
C VAL A 82 0.84 21.48 -17.02
N PRO A 83 0.09 22.60 -16.95
CA PRO A 83 -0.35 23.32 -18.13
C PRO A 83 0.81 23.73 -19.04
N GLY A 84 0.78 23.30 -20.29
CA GLY A 84 1.80 23.64 -21.29
C GLY A 84 3.16 22.99 -21.06
N GLY A 85 3.27 21.99 -20.17
CA GLY A 85 4.53 21.33 -19.83
C GLY A 85 4.42 19.83 -19.66
N LYS A 86 5.51 19.21 -19.21
CA LYS A 86 5.56 17.82 -18.78
C LYS A 86 5.81 17.76 -17.27
N ALA A 87 5.17 16.83 -16.60
CA ALA A 87 5.46 16.53 -15.20
C ALA A 87 6.92 16.09 -15.04
N THR A 88 7.64 16.71 -14.10
CA THR A 88 8.98 16.31 -13.68
C THR A 88 9.00 15.56 -12.34
N ASP A 89 7.83 15.49 -11.70
CA ASP A 89 7.57 14.89 -10.39
C ASP A 89 6.30 14.05 -10.45
N ASN A 90 6.15 13.10 -9.53
CA ASN A 90 4.89 12.42 -9.28
C ASN A 90 4.09 13.15 -8.19
N SER A 91 2.76 13.02 -8.23
CA SER A 91 1.87 13.45 -7.15
C SER A 91 1.34 12.28 -6.36
N ILE A 92 1.45 12.32 -5.04
CA ILE A 92 0.65 11.52 -4.12
C ILE A 92 -0.75 12.12 -4.14
N SER A 93 -1.74 11.34 -4.56
CA SER A 93 -3.12 11.81 -4.68
C SER A 93 -4.10 10.83 -4.06
N ILE A 94 -5.20 11.37 -3.53
CA ILE A 94 -6.44 10.62 -3.38
C ILE A 94 -6.99 10.40 -4.78
N VAL A 95 -7.35 9.16 -5.11
CA VAL A 95 -7.94 8.76 -6.40
C VAL A 95 -9.39 8.29 -6.24
N SER A 96 -9.82 8.02 -5.00
CA SER A 96 -11.21 7.81 -4.60
C SER A 96 -11.37 8.21 -3.13
N PRO A 97 -12.48 8.86 -2.72
CA PRO A 97 -13.74 9.04 -3.47
C PRO A 97 -13.71 10.15 -4.53
N VAL A 98 -12.81 11.12 -4.39
CA VAL A 98 -12.65 12.23 -5.34
C VAL A 98 -11.15 12.42 -5.58
N TYR A 99 -10.79 12.68 -6.84
CA TYR A 99 -9.41 12.99 -7.17
C TYR A 99 -8.95 14.26 -6.43
N MET A 100 -7.86 14.15 -5.68
CA MET A 100 -7.25 15.28 -4.98
C MET A 100 -5.75 15.06 -4.85
N SER A 101 -4.95 15.92 -5.48
CA SER A 101 -3.50 15.94 -5.26
C SER A 101 -3.18 16.46 -3.85
N LEU A 102 -2.26 15.77 -3.16
CA LEU A 102 -1.91 16.07 -1.78
C LEU A 102 -0.49 16.66 -1.68
N LYS A 103 0.48 15.96 -2.28
CA LYS A 103 1.90 16.31 -2.26
C LYS A 103 2.59 15.80 -3.51
N THR A 104 3.72 16.40 -3.84
CA THR A 104 4.63 15.91 -4.88
C THR A 104 5.83 15.18 -4.29
N THR A 105 6.41 14.29 -5.08
CA THR A 105 7.68 13.61 -4.82
C THR A 105 8.41 13.33 -6.12
N ASP A 106 9.68 12.94 -6.04
CA ASP A 106 10.51 12.64 -7.21
C ASP A 106 9.84 11.63 -8.14
N ILE A 107 9.98 11.84 -9.45
CA ILE A 107 9.31 11.03 -10.49
C ILE A 107 9.64 9.53 -10.46
N THR A 108 10.75 9.16 -9.81
CA THR A 108 11.16 7.76 -9.64
C THR A 108 10.44 7.06 -8.49
N ASN A 109 9.83 7.81 -7.58
CA ASN A 109 9.06 7.27 -6.45
C ASN A 109 7.61 7.03 -6.87
N THR A 110 7.26 5.75 -6.89
CA THR A 110 5.96 5.23 -7.37
C THR A 110 5.20 4.49 -6.27
N LYS A 111 5.76 4.38 -5.06
CA LYS A 111 5.17 3.58 -3.97
C LYS A 111 4.50 4.45 -2.92
N VAL A 112 3.35 4.00 -2.45
CA VAL A 112 2.57 4.66 -1.40
C VAL A 112 2.04 3.61 -0.43
N GLY A 113 2.08 3.92 0.86
CA GLY A 113 1.46 3.15 1.92
C GLY A 113 0.52 4.04 2.74
N ALA A 114 -0.42 3.45 3.46
CA ALA A 114 -1.31 4.22 4.32
C ALA A 114 -1.75 3.42 5.54
N SER A 115 -1.99 4.13 6.65
CA SER A 115 -2.62 3.59 7.84
C SER A 115 -3.56 4.63 8.45
N SER A 116 -4.46 4.19 9.31
CA SER A 116 -5.46 5.06 9.93
C SER A 116 -5.83 4.60 11.34
N SER A 117 -6.21 5.58 12.14
CA SER A 117 -7.05 5.40 13.33
C SER A 117 -8.50 5.78 12.98
N ALA A 118 -9.40 5.72 13.96
CA ALA A 118 -10.79 6.17 13.76
C ALA A 118 -10.90 7.65 13.31
N ASN A 119 -9.94 8.50 13.70
CA ASN A 119 -10.03 9.96 13.55
C ASN A 119 -8.98 10.58 12.64
N ALA A 120 -7.91 9.86 12.34
CA ALA A 120 -6.78 10.34 11.55
C ALA A 120 -6.30 9.25 10.59
N ALA A 121 -5.67 9.69 9.51
CA ALA A 121 -5.06 8.82 8.53
C ALA A 121 -3.74 9.43 8.07
N TRP A 122 -2.78 8.56 7.82
CA TRP A 122 -1.41 8.90 7.49
C TRP A 122 -1.00 8.21 6.20
N VAL A 123 -0.36 8.97 5.32
CA VAL A 123 0.13 8.48 4.04
C VAL A 123 1.65 8.47 4.06
N TYR A 124 2.22 7.34 3.72
CA TYR A 124 3.65 7.12 3.70
C TYR A 124 4.14 7.10 2.26
N PHE A 125 5.22 7.81 2.01
CA PHE A 125 5.83 7.90 0.69
C PHE A 125 7.33 8.15 0.83
N LEU A 126 8.06 7.83 -0.24
CA LEU A 126 9.49 8.07 -0.33
C LEU A 126 9.75 9.36 -1.09
N SER A 127 10.83 10.04 -0.72
CA SER A 127 11.40 11.17 -1.47
C SER A 127 12.92 11.08 -1.50
N GLY A 128 13.54 11.71 -2.48
CA GLY A 128 14.95 11.57 -2.81
C GLY A 128 15.19 10.44 -3.80
N THR A 129 16.44 10.32 -4.22
CA THR A 129 16.90 9.35 -5.23
C THR A 129 18.10 8.57 -4.72
N GLU A 130 18.25 7.35 -5.24
CA GLU A 130 19.40 6.46 -5.01
C GLU A 130 19.71 6.23 -3.53
N SER A 131 20.81 6.82 -3.03
CA SER A 131 21.31 6.66 -1.67
C SER A 131 20.73 7.67 -0.67
N ASN A 132 19.99 8.69 -1.13
CA ASN A 132 19.44 9.76 -0.31
C ASN A 132 17.91 9.66 -0.17
N VAL A 133 17.39 8.43 -0.04
CA VAL A 133 15.95 8.18 0.06
C VAL A 133 15.49 8.32 1.51
N SER A 134 14.53 9.22 1.73
CA SER A 134 13.90 9.47 3.01
C SER A 134 12.46 8.97 3.03
N LEU A 135 12.06 8.39 4.16
CA LEU A 135 10.65 8.10 4.44
C LEU A 135 9.94 9.38 4.92
N LYS A 136 8.77 9.64 4.36
CA LYS A 136 7.89 10.75 4.75
C LYS A 136 6.51 10.25 5.14
N GLU A 137 5.90 10.95 6.10
CA GLU A 137 4.52 10.76 6.53
C GLU A 137 3.74 12.05 6.29
N LEU A 138 2.61 11.97 5.59
CA LEU A 138 1.63 13.03 5.43
C LEU A 138 0.40 12.72 6.29
N HIS A 139 0.04 13.64 7.18
CA HIS A 139 -1.20 13.55 7.94
C HIS A 139 -2.38 14.08 7.10
N LEU A 140 -3.32 13.22 6.71
CA LEU A 140 -4.36 13.56 5.73
C LEU A 140 -5.27 14.73 6.14
N VAL A 141 -5.57 14.86 7.43
CA VAL A 141 -6.48 15.93 7.91
C VAL A 141 -5.80 17.30 7.96
N THR A 142 -4.53 17.36 8.33
CA THR A 142 -3.82 18.63 8.57
C THR A 142 -2.96 19.05 7.39
N GLY A 143 -2.64 18.12 6.47
CA GLY A 143 -1.71 18.35 5.37
C GLY A 143 -0.24 18.41 5.82
N ASN A 144 0.04 18.22 7.12
CA ASN A 144 1.40 18.29 7.64
C ASN A 144 2.23 17.10 7.17
N THR A 145 3.48 17.36 6.79
CA THR A 145 4.43 16.34 6.36
C THR A 145 5.59 16.26 7.34
N THR A 146 5.87 15.07 7.85
CA THR A 146 7.03 14.74 8.65
C THR A 146 8.03 13.97 7.79
N THR A 147 9.31 14.33 7.88
CA THR A 147 10.41 13.55 7.27
C THR A 147 11.13 12.82 8.39
N TYR A 148 11.36 11.53 8.22
CA TYR A 148 12.08 10.72 9.20
C TYR A 148 13.55 10.56 8.78
N PRO A 149 14.51 10.98 9.60
CA PRO A 149 15.91 10.60 9.41
C PRO A 149 16.03 9.09 9.67
N MET A 150 16.69 8.39 8.76
CA MET A 150 16.85 6.94 8.84
C MET A 150 18.32 6.62 9.07
N ASP A 151 18.62 5.80 10.07
CA ASP A 151 20.00 5.36 10.36
C ASP A 151 20.58 4.49 9.24
N SER A 152 19.70 3.82 8.49
CA SER A 152 20.03 3.08 7.28
C SER A 152 19.14 3.58 6.13
N PRO A 153 19.69 3.88 4.95
CA PRO A 153 18.89 4.39 3.84
C PRO A 153 17.80 3.41 3.44
N VAL A 154 16.61 3.93 3.17
CA VAL A 154 15.52 3.16 2.58
C VAL A 154 15.92 2.79 1.15
N ALA A 155 15.62 1.58 0.70
CA ALA A 155 15.87 1.20 -0.69
C ALA A 155 15.05 2.10 -1.63
N SER A 156 15.68 2.56 -2.71
CA SER A 156 15.02 3.35 -3.74
C SER A 156 13.75 2.67 -4.25
N ASN A 157 12.64 3.41 -4.22
CA ASN A 157 11.33 2.97 -4.67
C ASN A 157 10.86 1.66 -3.98
N SER A 158 11.23 1.46 -2.70
CA SER A 158 10.74 0.34 -1.89
C SER A 158 9.21 0.44 -1.68
N SER A 159 8.54 -0.71 -1.69
CA SER A 159 7.12 -0.81 -1.32
C SER A 159 6.93 -0.50 0.16
N LEU A 160 5.76 0.03 0.52
CA LEU A 160 5.46 0.52 1.86
C LEU A 160 4.19 -0.17 2.40
N GLY A 161 4.37 -1.14 3.29
CA GLY A 161 3.26 -1.70 4.07
C GLY A 161 3.10 -0.91 5.36
N ALA A 162 1.94 -0.31 5.61
CA ALA A 162 1.73 0.50 6.82
C ALA A 162 0.57 -0.03 7.65
N TRP A 163 0.67 0.11 8.96
CA TRP A 163 -0.37 -0.29 9.90
C TRP A 163 -0.38 0.61 11.15
N TYR A 164 -1.47 0.58 11.89
CA TYR A 164 -1.68 1.37 13.12
C TYR A 164 -2.05 0.43 14.26
N ASP A 165 -1.37 0.59 15.41
CA ASP A 165 -1.66 -0.11 16.65
C ASP A 165 -2.60 0.75 17.51
N GLU A 166 -3.87 0.39 17.54
CA GLU A 166 -4.86 1.13 18.35
C GLU A 166 -4.61 1.04 19.86
N GLY A 167 -3.99 -0.05 20.32
CA GLY A 167 -3.74 -0.28 21.74
C GLY A 167 -2.61 0.59 22.30
N GLN A 168 -1.66 0.97 21.44
CA GLN A 168 -0.49 1.77 21.81
C GLN A 168 -0.48 3.18 21.21
N ASP A 169 -1.43 3.50 20.32
CA ASP A 169 -1.43 4.73 19.50
C ASP A 169 -0.11 4.89 18.72
N GLU A 170 0.36 3.77 18.16
CA GLU A 170 1.61 3.71 17.42
C GLU A 170 1.40 3.42 15.94
N ARG A 171 2.25 4.02 15.11
CA ARG A 171 2.18 3.91 13.65
C ARG A 171 3.43 3.22 13.14
N PHE A 172 3.25 2.27 12.25
CA PHE A 172 4.33 1.44 11.75
C PHE A 172 4.36 1.41 10.23
N VAL A 173 5.57 1.37 9.67
CA VAL A 173 5.82 1.26 8.24
C VAL A 173 6.86 0.17 8.01
N VAL A 174 6.59 -0.73 7.08
CA VAL A 174 7.48 -1.82 6.67
C VAL A 174 7.99 -1.53 5.26
N TYR A 175 9.32 -1.60 5.09
CA TYR A 175 10.02 -1.33 3.84
C TYR A 175 11.32 -2.14 3.76
N GLN A 176 12.03 -2.07 2.63
CA GLN A 176 13.40 -2.63 2.48
C GLN A 176 14.46 -1.54 2.60
N THR A 177 15.58 -1.84 3.26
CA THR A 177 16.75 -0.95 3.31
C THR A 177 17.64 -1.15 2.08
N SER A 178 18.49 -0.18 1.77
CA SER A 178 19.37 -0.25 0.59
C SER A 178 20.43 -1.35 0.63
N ASP A 179 20.78 -1.80 1.84
CA ASP A 179 21.85 -2.77 2.13
C ASP A 179 21.33 -4.21 2.30
N SER A 180 20.00 -4.41 2.37
CA SER A 180 19.40 -5.71 2.60
C SER A 180 18.05 -5.84 1.92
N ASN A 181 17.79 -6.99 1.30
CA ASN A 181 16.45 -7.33 0.82
C ASN A 181 15.49 -7.70 1.96
N ARG A 182 15.98 -7.83 3.20
CA ARG A 182 15.13 -8.12 4.36
C ARG A 182 14.22 -6.93 4.66
N LEU A 183 12.99 -7.22 5.08
CA LEU A 183 12.05 -6.20 5.49
C LEU A 183 12.42 -5.62 6.87
N THR A 184 12.23 -4.33 7.02
CA THR A 184 12.47 -3.55 8.24
C THR A 184 11.18 -2.85 8.62
N GLU A 185 10.80 -2.93 9.89
CA GLU A 185 9.70 -2.17 10.47
C GLU A 185 10.25 -0.88 11.10
N PHE A 186 9.59 0.23 10.87
CA PHE A 186 9.85 1.52 11.50
C PHE A 186 8.64 1.96 12.32
N ASN A 187 8.88 2.36 13.56
CA ASN A 187 7.88 2.96 14.44
C ASN A 187 7.98 4.50 14.33
N ALA A 188 6.93 5.13 13.80
CA ALA A 188 6.89 6.57 13.57
C ALA A 188 6.80 7.42 14.84
N ILE A 189 6.31 6.83 15.95
CA ILE A 189 6.22 7.50 17.25
C ILE A 189 7.57 7.44 17.96
N GLN A 190 8.10 6.23 18.14
CA GLN A 190 9.35 6.00 18.85
C GLN A 190 10.59 6.36 18.02
N ARG A 191 10.42 6.54 16.70
CA ARG A 191 11.50 6.78 15.73
C ARG A 191 12.57 5.70 15.77
N SER A 192 12.13 4.45 15.88
CA SER A 192 13.00 3.28 15.97
C SER A 192 12.77 2.36 14.78
N THR A 193 13.81 1.63 14.39
CA THR A 193 13.74 0.60 13.34
C THR A 193 14.05 -0.77 13.92
N ALA A 194 13.42 -1.80 13.38
CA ALA A 194 13.67 -3.19 13.73
C ALA A 194 13.64 -4.06 12.47
N ALA A 195 14.69 -4.83 12.24
CA ALA A 195 14.73 -5.80 11.16
C ALA A 195 13.76 -6.96 11.43
N ILE A 196 12.94 -7.32 10.44
CA ILE A 196 12.03 -8.47 10.53
C ILE A 196 12.80 -9.72 10.11
N MET A 197 13.44 -10.37 11.08
CA MET A 197 14.40 -11.46 10.84
C MET A 197 13.86 -12.61 9.99
N ALA A 198 12.56 -12.90 10.07
CA ALA A 198 11.89 -13.95 9.32
C ALA A 198 11.78 -13.69 7.80
N THR A 199 12.16 -12.50 7.31
CA THR A 199 12.01 -12.07 5.91
C THR A 199 13.34 -12.07 5.14
N ASN A 200 14.31 -12.88 5.56
CA ASN A 200 15.62 -13.00 4.91
C ASN A 200 15.56 -13.59 3.49
N ASP A 201 14.42 -14.18 3.11
CA ASP A 201 14.11 -14.72 1.79
C ASP A 201 13.39 -13.72 0.87
N ALA A 202 13.06 -12.51 1.35
CA ALA A 202 12.37 -11.51 0.56
C ALA A 202 13.14 -11.14 -0.72
N ARG A 203 12.42 -11.03 -1.84
CA ARG A 203 12.98 -10.57 -3.11
C ARG A 203 13.34 -9.09 -3.02
N ALA A 204 14.39 -8.66 -3.71
CA ALA A 204 14.65 -7.24 -3.90
C ALA A 204 13.42 -6.54 -4.52
N LYS A 205 13.04 -5.38 -3.98
CA LYS A 205 11.88 -4.59 -4.41
C LYS A 205 10.57 -5.38 -4.40
N THR A 206 10.40 -6.27 -3.43
CA THR A 206 9.15 -7.00 -3.22
C THR A 206 8.03 -6.03 -2.84
N SER A 207 6.80 -6.30 -3.29
CA SER A 207 5.63 -5.56 -2.83
C SER A 207 5.25 -6.03 -1.43
N VAL A 208 4.83 -5.10 -0.58
CA VAL A 208 4.58 -5.34 0.84
C VAL A 208 3.16 -4.94 1.19
N ALA A 209 2.44 -5.83 1.88
CA ALA A 209 1.14 -5.50 2.48
C ALA A 209 1.18 -5.85 3.98
N ALA A 210 0.81 -4.89 4.83
CA ALA A 210 0.67 -5.07 6.26
C ALA A 210 -0.81 -4.93 6.65
N VAL A 211 -1.38 -5.97 7.27
CA VAL A 211 -2.82 -6.05 7.54
C VAL A 211 -3.04 -6.28 9.03
N PRO A 212 -3.42 -5.25 9.81
CA PRO A 212 -3.82 -5.43 11.20
C PRO A 212 -5.19 -6.11 11.26
N PHE A 213 -5.32 -7.18 12.04
CA PHE A 213 -6.58 -7.88 12.26
C PHE A 213 -6.59 -8.62 13.61
N GLN A 214 -7.61 -8.36 14.42
CA GLN A 214 -7.84 -9.03 15.71
C GLN A 214 -6.60 -9.08 16.63
N GLY A 215 -5.90 -7.96 16.78
CA GLY A 215 -4.71 -7.84 17.64
C GLY A 215 -3.42 -8.45 17.05
N ASN A 216 -3.48 -8.97 15.82
CA ASN A 216 -2.30 -9.43 15.07
C ASN A 216 -2.04 -8.51 13.88
N VAL A 217 -0.83 -8.61 13.32
CA VAL A 217 -0.49 -7.99 12.03
C VAL A 217 0.02 -9.06 11.08
N TYR A 218 -0.61 -9.18 9.92
CA TYR A 218 -0.18 -10.09 8.87
C TYR A 218 0.62 -9.32 7.82
N LEU A 219 1.86 -9.71 7.62
CA LEU A 219 2.77 -9.14 6.64
C LEU A 219 2.91 -10.09 5.46
N TYR A 220 2.61 -9.60 4.26
CA TYR A 220 2.72 -10.36 3.01
C TYR A 220 3.79 -9.77 2.11
N TYR A 221 4.57 -10.65 1.47
CA TYR A 221 5.62 -10.28 0.52
C TYR A 221 5.93 -11.45 -0.42
N ALA A 222 6.60 -11.18 -1.53
CA ALA A 222 7.16 -12.22 -2.40
C ALA A 222 8.61 -12.56 -2.01
N ASP A 223 8.93 -13.85 -1.92
CA ASP A 223 10.30 -14.34 -1.79
C ASP A 223 11.07 -14.27 -3.11
N SER A 224 12.37 -14.59 -3.07
CA SER A 224 13.26 -14.59 -4.24
C SER A 224 12.85 -15.55 -5.38
N SER A 225 11.91 -16.45 -5.13
CA SER A 225 11.34 -17.40 -6.10
C SER A 225 9.89 -17.03 -6.49
N ASP A 226 9.48 -15.79 -6.21
CA ASP A 226 8.15 -15.23 -6.49
C ASP A 226 6.97 -15.90 -5.77
N ASN A 227 7.26 -16.59 -4.67
CA ASN A 227 6.21 -17.17 -3.85
C ASN A 227 5.66 -16.17 -2.85
N LEU A 228 4.34 -16.17 -2.67
CA LEU A 228 3.72 -15.38 -1.62
C LEU A 228 4.05 -15.97 -0.24
N ARG A 229 4.69 -15.15 0.59
CA ARG A 229 5.03 -15.41 1.97
C ARG A 229 4.15 -14.61 2.90
N ARG A 230 3.96 -15.15 4.11
CA ARG A 230 3.26 -14.47 5.21
C ARG A 230 4.09 -14.60 6.48
N VAL A 231 4.27 -13.49 7.20
CA VAL A 231 4.78 -13.46 8.58
C VAL A 231 3.71 -12.81 9.45
N THR A 232 3.50 -13.33 10.65
CA THR A 232 2.51 -12.77 11.60
C THR A 232 3.22 -12.12 12.77
N ARG A 233 2.84 -10.89 13.12
CA ARG A 233 3.17 -10.24 14.38
C ARG A 233 2.09 -10.56 15.40
N ALA A 234 2.48 -11.17 16.51
CA ALA A 234 1.60 -11.46 17.65
C ALA A 234 2.35 -11.12 18.93
N ASN A 235 1.65 -10.55 19.93
CA ASN A 235 2.25 -10.14 21.21
C ASN A 235 3.52 -9.28 21.04
N GLY A 236 3.49 -8.36 20.06
CA GLY A 236 4.60 -7.45 19.78
C GLY A 236 5.80 -8.06 19.06
N GLN A 237 5.76 -9.34 18.68
CA GLN A 237 6.89 -10.06 18.07
C GLN A 237 6.53 -10.64 16.70
N TRP A 238 7.46 -10.54 15.75
CA TRP A 238 7.33 -11.17 14.44
C TRP A 238 7.65 -12.67 14.54
N GLY A 239 6.72 -13.50 14.10
CA GLY A 239 6.86 -14.96 14.05
C GLY A 239 7.72 -15.45 12.86
N THR A 240 7.54 -16.71 12.48
CA THR A 240 8.25 -17.31 11.35
C THR A 240 7.55 -17.02 10.02
N SER A 241 8.33 -17.05 8.92
CA SER A 241 7.78 -16.95 7.56
C SER A 241 7.17 -18.27 7.14
N GLN A 242 5.98 -18.18 6.55
CA GLN A 242 5.19 -19.31 6.07
C GLN A 242 4.79 -19.11 4.61
N TRP A 243 4.67 -20.22 3.89
CA TRP A 243 4.02 -20.23 2.59
C TRP A 243 2.54 -19.82 2.72
N SER A 244 2.09 -18.93 1.86
CA SER A 244 0.67 -18.58 1.75
C SER A 244 0.04 -19.37 0.60
N ALA A 245 -0.53 -20.54 0.90
CA ALA A 245 -1.14 -21.43 -0.09
C ALA A 245 -2.43 -20.85 -0.74
N THR A 246 -3.01 -19.80 -0.15
CA THR A 246 -4.30 -19.21 -0.55
C THR A 246 -4.25 -18.28 -1.77
N ALA A 247 -3.07 -17.86 -2.26
CA ALA A 247 -2.99 -16.97 -3.42
C ALA A 247 -3.06 -17.66 -4.79
N ARG A 248 -2.85 -18.98 -4.85
CA ARG A 248 -2.84 -19.72 -6.13
C ARG A 248 -4.24 -19.99 -6.70
N GLN A 249 -5.30 -19.78 -5.91
CA GLN A 249 -6.69 -20.02 -6.34
C GLN A 249 -7.35 -18.81 -7.02
N LEU A 250 -6.83 -17.59 -6.84
CA LEU A 250 -7.45 -16.36 -7.41
C LEU A 250 -6.94 -15.99 -8.81
N ALA A 251 -5.89 -16.65 -9.31
CA ALA A 251 -5.28 -16.34 -10.61
C ALA A 251 -5.89 -17.13 -11.79
N THR A 252 -6.96 -17.90 -11.57
CA THR A 252 -7.64 -18.63 -12.66
C THR A 252 -8.99 -17.99 -12.99
N VAL A 253 -9.03 -16.67 -13.15
CA VAL A 253 -10.11 -16.04 -13.93
C VAL A 253 -9.61 -16.01 -15.38
N LYS A 254 -10.07 -16.99 -16.17
CA LYS A 254 -9.88 -16.97 -17.62
C LYS A 254 -10.53 -15.71 -18.18
N SER A 255 -9.75 -14.87 -18.84
CA SER A 255 -10.28 -13.86 -19.75
C SER A 255 -11.12 -14.55 -20.83
N PRO A 256 -12.33 -14.07 -21.16
CA PRO A 256 -12.93 -14.33 -22.47
C PRO A 256 -12.10 -13.72 -23.60
#